data_AF-A0A2G9UYG2-F1
#
_entry.id   AF-A0A2G9UYG2-F1
#
_cell.length_a   1.000
_cell.length_b   1.000
_cell.length_c   1.000
_cell.angle_alpha   90.00
_cell.angle_beta   90.00
_cell.angle_gamma   90.00
#
_symmetry.space_group_name_H-M   'P 1'
#
loop_
_entity.id
_entity.type
_entity.pdbx_description
1 polymer ?
#
loop_
_entity_poly.entity_id
_entity_poly.type
_entity_poly.pdbx_seq_one_letter_code
_entity_poly.pdbx_strand_id
1 'polypeptide(L)'
;MVRRVRDAAIEHEETIAVAKMFSRVKAMLPSVNFGISEPWEVLSYKPEGHYALHYDYLNYSSPEEWDSWRRDYGDRFATFLLMLQPATKGGVGATVMPSSGDALFWTNMKASQEIDLDSLHGGCAVWEGEKIAAVLWIRANGQDLLRSTDQNGRMDIRKLIRPRVEYFGMTTADN
;
A
#
# COMPACT_ATOMS: atom_id res chain seq x y z
N MET A 1 -3.61 -19.54 -3.09
CA MET A 1 -4.23 -18.19 -3.19
C MET A 1 -5.04 -18.15 -4.48
N VAL A 2 -6.36 -17.88 -4.45
CA VAL A 2 -7.18 -17.79 -5.67
C VAL A 2 -7.37 -16.30 -5.99
N ARG A 3 -6.74 -15.83 -7.06
CA ARG A 3 -6.83 -14.48 -7.60
C ARG A 3 -7.40 -14.58 -9.01
N ARG A 4 -8.56 -13.98 -9.29
CA ARG A 4 -9.14 -13.90 -10.64
C ARG A 4 -9.06 -12.46 -11.14
N VAL A 5 -7.86 -12.08 -11.59
CA VAL A 5 -7.49 -10.70 -11.94
C VAL A 5 -6.63 -10.73 -13.20
N ARG A 6 -6.73 -9.67 -14.01
CA ARG A 6 -5.69 -9.35 -15.00
C ARG A 6 -4.80 -8.26 -14.43
N ASP A 7 -3.50 -8.51 -14.43
CA ASP A 7 -2.49 -7.63 -13.87
C ASP A 7 -1.45 -7.17 -14.92
N ALA A 8 -0.91 -5.99 -14.67
CA ALA A 8 0.23 -5.45 -15.40
C ALA A 8 1.09 -4.58 -14.45
N ALA A 9 2.39 -4.82 -14.46
CA ALA A 9 3.38 -3.98 -13.79
C ALA A 9 3.73 -2.78 -14.69
N ILE A 10 3.78 -1.58 -14.12
CA ILE A 10 4.10 -0.33 -14.82
C ILE A 10 5.16 0.44 -14.02
N GLU A 11 6.27 0.78 -14.68
CA GLU A 11 7.34 1.54 -14.03
C GLU A 11 6.91 2.97 -13.68
N HIS A 12 7.43 3.52 -12.58
CA HIS A 12 7.01 4.83 -12.06
C HIS A 12 7.15 6.00 -13.04
N GLU A 13 8.04 5.88 -14.02
CA GLU A 13 8.30 6.89 -15.04
C GLU A 13 8.07 6.39 -16.47
N GLU A 14 7.35 5.28 -16.63
CA GLU A 14 7.10 4.65 -17.95
C GLU A 14 6.44 5.62 -18.94
N THR A 15 5.54 6.47 -18.45
CA THR A 15 4.94 7.55 -19.23
C THR A 15 4.90 8.85 -18.43
N ILE A 16 4.79 9.98 -19.14
CA ILE A 16 4.62 11.31 -18.51
C ILE A 16 3.41 11.34 -17.58
N ALA A 17 2.33 10.63 -17.92
CA ALA A 17 1.13 10.57 -17.08
C ALA A 17 1.38 9.81 -15.78
N VAL A 18 2.04 8.64 -15.86
CA VAL A 18 2.40 7.83 -14.69
C VAL A 18 3.40 8.57 -13.80
N ALA A 19 4.43 9.20 -14.37
CA ALA A 19 5.41 10.01 -13.64
C ALA A 19 4.75 11.18 -12.88
N LYS A 20 3.81 11.88 -13.52
CA LYS A 20 3.04 12.97 -12.88
C LYS A 20 2.17 12.45 -11.74
N MET A 21 1.51 11.32 -11.93
CA MET A 21 0.66 10.70 -10.93
C MET A 21 1.48 10.22 -9.72
N PHE A 22 2.61 9.54 -9.96
CA PHE A 22 3.53 9.14 -8.90
C PHE A 22 4.12 10.33 -8.13
N SER A 23 4.46 11.42 -8.83
CA SER A 23 4.92 12.66 -8.20
C SER A 23 3.86 13.29 -7.28
N ARG A 24 2.58 13.23 -7.67
CA ARG A 24 1.47 13.70 -6.82
C ARG A 24 1.29 12.82 -5.58
N VAL A 25 1.41 11.50 -5.71
CA VAL A 25 1.34 10.57 -4.58
C VAL A 25 2.44 10.86 -3.56
N LYS A 26 3.69 11.03 -4.04
CA LYS A 26 4.83 11.42 -3.19
C LYS A 26 4.60 12.74 -2.46
N ALA A 27 4.04 13.74 -3.16
CA ALA A 27 3.75 15.05 -2.56
C ALA A 27 2.59 14.99 -1.55
N MET A 28 1.63 14.08 -1.73
CA MET A 28 0.49 13.92 -0.83
C MET A 28 0.88 13.24 0.49
N LEU A 29 1.82 12.29 0.45
CA LEU A 29 2.28 11.52 1.61
C LEU A 29 3.81 11.67 1.79
N PRO A 30 4.30 12.88 2.11
CA PRO A 30 5.74 13.17 2.11
C PRO A 30 6.52 12.45 3.22
N SER A 31 5.84 11.92 4.25
CA SER A 31 6.45 11.08 5.28
C SER A 31 6.59 9.61 4.89
N VAL A 32 6.12 9.22 3.70
CA VAL A 32 6.31 7.89 3.12
C VAL A 32 7.40 7.98 2.05
N ASN A 33 8.45 7.19 2.20
CA ASN A 33 9.48 7.04 1.18
C ASN A 33 8.98 6.09 0.09
N PHE A 34 8.40 6.65 -0.98
CA PHE A 34 8.03 5.87 -2.18
C PHE A 34 9.22 5.55 -3.08
N GLY A 35 10.44 6.05 -2.82
CA GLY A 35 11.62 5.70 -3.63
C GLY A 35 12.00 4.22 -3.56
N ILE A 36 11.43 3.50 -2.59
CA ILE A 36 11.59 2.06 -2.38
C ILE A 36 10.25 1.32 -2.54
N SER A 37 9.30 1.88 -3.28
CA SER A 37 8.12 1.11 -3.69
C SER A 37 8.45 0.20 -4.87
N GLU A 38 7.74 -0.91 -4.94
CA GLU A 38 7.68 -1.74 -6.14
C GLU A 38 6.97 -0.98 -7.29
N PRO A 39 7.14 -1.40 -8.55
CA PRO A 39 6.38 -0.86 -9.67
C PRO A 39 4.87 -0.88 -9.43
N TRP A 40 4.14 -0.02 -10.16
CA TRP A 40 2.69 0.01 -10.08
C TRP A 40 2.12 -1.31 -10.57
N GLU A 41 1.26 -1.93 -9.77
CA GLU A 41 0.52 -3.12 -10.15
C GLU A 41 -0.91 -2.70 -10.49
N VAL A 42 -1.28 -2.72 -11.77
CA VAL A 42 -2.63 -2.37 -12.24
C VAL A 42 -3.51 -3.62 -12.32
N LEU A 43 -4.63 -3.62 -11.60
CA LEU A 43 -5.52 -4.75 -11.39
C LEU A 43 -6.88 -4.48 -12.04
N SER A 44 -7.25 -5.31 -13.02
CA SER A 44 -8.59 -5.32 -13.62
C SER A 44 -9.39 -6.54 -13.15
N TYR A 45 -10.57 -6.26 -12.57
CA TYR A 45 -11.56 -7.24 -12.12
C TYR A 45 -12.84 -7.08 -12.96
N LYS A 46 -13.10 -8.08 -13.81
CA LYS A 46 -14.37 -8.25 -14.54
C LYS A 46 -15.44 -8.85 -13.62
N PRO A 47 -16.71 -8.96 -14.06
CA PRO A 47 -17.74 -9.65 -13.28
C PRO A 47 -17.27 -11.04 -12.81
N GLU A 48 -17.60 -11.40 -11.57
CA GLU A 48 -17.12 -12.55 -10.79
C GLU A 48 -15.63 -12.50 -10.38
N GLY A 49 -14.87 -11.51 -10.85
CA GLY A 49 -13.50 -11.25 -10.43
C GLY A 49 -13.43 -10.82 -8.98
N HIS A 50 -12.52 -11.43 -8.22
CA HIS A 50 -12.31 -11.19 -6.80
C HIS A 50 -10.86 -11.51 -6.40
N TYR A 51 -10.51 -11.07 -5.19
CA TYR A 51 -9.28 -11.47 -4.51
C TYR A 51 -9.66 -11.98 -3.12
N ALA A 52 -9.42 -13.27 -2.87
CA ALA A 52 -9.58 -13.87 -1.55
C ALA A 52 -8.81 -13.10 -0.47
N LEU A 53 -9.26 -13.22 0.78
CA LEU A 53 -8.59 -12.61 1.93
C LEU A 53 -7.12 -13.02 1.98
N HIS A 54 -6.25 -12.04 2.16
CA HIS A 54 -4.80 -12.20 2.19
C HIS A 54 -4.11 -11.06 2.94
N TYR A 55 -2.80 -11.21 3.07
CA TYR A 55 -1.90 -10.19 3.53
C TYR A 55 -0.96 -9.79 2.40
N ASP A 56 -0.47 -8.55 2.46
CA ASP A 56 0.50 -8.04 1.50
C ASP A 56 1.96 -8.23 1.92
N TYR A 57 2.24 -8.63 3.17
CA TYR A 57 3.60 -8.98 3.57
C TYR A 57 4.10 -10.20 2.78
N LEU A 58 5.41 -10.30 2.62
CA LEU A 58 6.05 -11.38 1.89
C LEU A 58 6.24 -12.59 2.81
N ASN A 59 5.82 -13.75 2.32
CA ASN A 59 5.93 -15.00 3.06
C ASN A 59 7.14 -15.79 2.54
N TYR A 60 8.24 -15.80 3.30
CA TYR A 60 9.40 -16.65 3.07
C TYR A 60 9.51 -17.68 4.19
N SER A 61 9.96 -18.89 3.88
CA SER A 61 10.08 -19.96 4.89
C SER A 61 11.25 -19.70 5.86
N SER A 62 12.30 -19.04 5.37
CA SER A 62 13.47 -18.67 6.16
C SER A 62 14.23 -17.48 5.55
N PRO A 63 15.14 -16.82 6.30
CA PRO A 63 15.95 -15.70 5.80
C PRO A 63 16.84 -16.03 4.58
N GLU A 64 17.23 -17.29 4.42
CA GLU A 64 18.05 -17.75 3.30
C GLU A 64 17.30 -17.67 1.96
N GLU A 65 15.97 -17.77 2.00
CA GLU A 65 15.09 -17.70 0.83
C GLU A 65 14.73 -16.26 0.41
N TRP A 66 15.13 -15.25 1.18
CA TRP A 66 14.84 -13.85 0.85
C TRP A 66 15.41 -13.48 -0.53
N ASP A 67 14.60 -12.84 -1.37
CA ASP A 67 15.11 -12.23 -2.58
C ASP A 67 15.96 -10.98 -2.27
N SER A 68 16.63 -10.43 -3.29
CA SER A 68 17.47 -9.24 -3.12
C SER A 68 16.67 -8.05 -2.59
N TRP A 69 15.43 -7.87 -3.07
CA TRP A 69 14.55 -6.79 -2.64
C TRP A 69 14.22 -6.87 -1.15
N ARG A 70 13.89 -8.06 -0.63
CA ARG A 70 13.61 -8.29 0.78
C ARG A 70 14.85 -8.02 1.65
N ARG A 71 16.03 -8.36 1.17
CA ARG A 71 17.31 -8.10 1.87
C ARG A 71 17.66 -6.61 1.90
N ASP A 72 17.51 -5.92 0.77
CA ASP A 72 17.95 -4.53 0.63
C ASP A 72 16.93 -3.55 1.20
N TYR A 73 15.64 -3.79 0.96
CA TYR A 73 14.56 -2.84 1.27
C TYR A 73 13.60 -3.32 2.35
N GLY A 74 13.70 -4.57 2.81
CA GLY A 74 12.81 -5.12 3.82
C GLY A 74 11.48 -5.62 3.26
N ASP A 75 10.53 -5.89 4.14
CA ASP A 75 9.19 -6.36 3.76
C ASP A 75 8.34 -5.22 3.21
N ARG A 76 7.16 -5.56 2.68
CA ARG A 76 6.13 -4.60 2.32
C ARG A 76 5.53 -4.02 3.60
N PHE A 77 5.96 -2.83 3.97
CA PHE A 77 5.50 -2.10 5.15
C PHE A 77 4.07 -1.59 5.00
N ALA A 78 3.72 -1.11 3.80
CA ALA A 78 2.43 -0.50 3.54
C ALA A 78 1.99 -0.73 2.10
N THR A 79 0.70 -0.56 1.90
CA THR A 79 0.06 -0.64 0.59
C THR A 79 -0.69 0.66 0.32
N PHE A 80 -0.48 1.21 -0.86
CA PHE A 80 -1.24 2.33 -1.40
C PHE A 80 -2.06 1.82 -2.59
N LEU A 81 -3.39 1.94 -2.50
CA LEU A 81 -4.31 1.53 -3.55
C LEU A 81 -5.02 2.76 -4.10
N LEU A 82 -4.82 3.05 -5.38
CA LEU A 82 -5.53 4.08 -6.12
C LEU A 82 -6.69 3.44 -6.89
N MET A 83 -7.91 3.93 -6.65
CA MET A 83 -9.08 3.49 -7.40
C MET A 83 -9.13 4.24 -8.74
N LEU A 84 -8.88 3.54 -9.85
CA LEU A 84 -8.94 4.13 -11.18
C LEU A 84 -10.38 4.11 -11.69
N GLN A 85 -11.08 2.99 -11.50
CA GLN A 85 -12.47 2.81 -11.89
C GLN A 85 -13.17 1.88 -10.89
N PRO A 86 -14.21 2.34 -10.18
CA PRO A 86 -15.02 1.45 -9.35
C PRO A 86 -15.90 0.56 -10.21
N ALA A 87 -16.17 -0.66 -9.74
CA ALA A 87 -17.25 -1.46 -10.30
C ALA A 87 -18.60 -0.74 -10.11
N THR A 88 -19.53 -0.98 -11.03
CA THR A 88 -20.90 -0.48 -10.90
C THR A 88 -21.60 -1.10 -9.69
N LYS A 89 -21.35 -2.38 -9.44
CA LYS A 89 -21.91 -3.11 -8.30
C LYS A 89 -20.98 -4.22 -7.83
N GLY A 90 -20.91 -4.42 -6.52
CA GLY A 90 -20.10 -5.43 -5.86
C GLY A 90 -19.98 -5.08 -4.37
N GLY A 91 -19.14 -5.81 -3.65
CA GLY A 91 -18.97 -5.60 -2.21
C GLY A 91 -20.03 -6.32 -1.37
N VAL A 92 -19.65 -6.70 -0.15
CA VAL A 92 -20.54 -7.33 0.84
C VAL A 92 -20.21 -6.85 2.24
N GLY A 93 -21.22 -6.66 3.09
CA GLY A 93 -21.03 -6.27 4.50
C GLY A 93 -20.26 -4.95 4.67
N ALA A 94 -19.24 -4.96 5.53
CA ALA A 94 -18.35 -3.82 5.78
C ALA A 94 -17.26 -3.74 4.69
N THR A 95 -17.64 -3.34 3.47
CA THR A 95 -16.71 -3.08 2.37
C THR A 95 -16.50 -1.58 2.19
N VAL A 96 -15.25 -1.14 2.04
CA VAL A 96 -14.96 0.22 1.57
C VAL A 96 -15.19 0.26 0.06
N MET A 97 -16.08 1.15 -0.39
CA MET A 97 -16.43 1.33 -1.80
C MET A 97 -15.86 2.68 -2.30
N PRO A 98 -14.56 2.73 -2.66
CA PRO A 98 -13.94 3.97 -3.12
C PRO A 98 -14.47 4.38 -4.50
N SER A 99 -14.53 5.69 -4.73
CA SER A 99 -14.82 6.30 -6.02
C SER A 99 -13.57 6.41 -6.89
N SER A 100 -13.74 6.70 -8.19
CA SER A 100 -12.58 6.97 -9.06
C SER A 100 -11.78 8.17 -8.53
N GLY A 101 -10.47 8.01 -8.39
CA GLY A 101 -9.55 8.99 -7.82
C GLY A 101 -9.32 8.85 -6.31
N ASP A 102 -10.16 8.10 -5.59
CA ASP A 102 -9.93 7.84 -4.17
C ASP A 102 -8.69 6.94 -3.98
N ALA A 103 -8.00 7.16 -2.86
CA ALA A 103 -6.86 6.33 -2.45
C ALA A 103 -7.10 5.72 -1.07
N LEU A 104 -6.67 4.48 -0.92
CA LEU A 104 -6.60 3.78 0.36
C LEU A 104 -5.13 3.57 0.70
N PHE A 105 -4.79 3.78 1.96
CA PHE A 105 -3.45 3.52 2.49
C PHE A 105 -3.59 2.73 3.79
N TRP A 106 -2.88 1.63 3.91
CA TRP A 106 -2.80 0.86 5.14
C TRP A 106 -1.41 0.26 5.32
N THR A 107 -1.09 -0.12 6.55
CA THR A 107 0.19 -0.71 6.93
C THR A 107 0.03 -2.22 7.15
N ASN A 108 1.01 -2.99 6.70
CA ASN A 108 1.05 -4.46 6.81
C ASN A 108 1.89 -4.94 8.00
N MET A 109 2.47 -4.00 8.76
CA MET A 109 3.27 -4.26 9.95
C MET A 109 3.07 -3.14 10.98
N LYS A 110 3.36 -3.48 12.24
CA LYS A 110 3.41 -2.54 13.36
C LYS A 110 4.68 -1.71 13.31
N ALA A 111 4.77 -0.68 14.15
CA ALA A 111 6.00 0.11 14.26
C ALA A 111 7.20 -0.72 14.76
N SER A 112 6.95 -1.82 15.50
CA SER A 112 7.95 -2.82 15.87
C SER A 112 8.45 -3.67 14.70
N GLN A 113 7.93 -3.46 13.48
CA GLN A 113 8.14 -4.27 12.27
C GLN A 113 7.60 -5.71 12.36
N GLU A 114 6.87 -6.04 13.42
CA GLU A 114 6.08 -7.27 13.47
C GLU A 114 4.91 -7.19 12.48
N ILE A 115 4.57 -8.32 11.86
CA ILE A 115 3.41 -8.45 10.98
C ILE A 115 2.15 -7.97 11.69
N ASP A 116 1.34 -7.19 10.98
CA ASP A 116 0.05 -6.74 11.47
C ASP A 116 -1.06 -7.66 10.95
N LEU A 117 -1.60 -8.51 11.82
CA LEU A 117 -2.70 -9.42 11.46
C LEU A 117 -4.02 -8.69 11.20
N ASP A 118 -4.16 -7.44 11.66
CA ASP A 118 -5.33 -6.61 11.36
C ASP A 118 -5.29 -6.07 9.92
N SER A 119 -4.19 -6.29 9.18
CA SER A 119 -4.06 -5.94 7.76
C SER A 119 -4.69 -6.96 6.79
N LEU A 120 -5.36 -8.00 7.30
CA LEU A 120 -6.05 -8.98 6.48
C LEU A 120 -7.13 -8.29 5.63
N HIS A 121 -6.99 -8.38 4.30
CA HIS A 121 -7.89 -7.69 3.38
C HIS A 121 -8.14 -8.52 2.12
N GLY A 122 -9.12 -8.11 1.32
CA GLY A 122 -9.44 -8.77 0.07
C GLY A 122 -10.22 -7.85 -0.87
N GLY A 123 -10.38 -8.31 -2.10
CA GLY A 123 -11.21 -7.65 -3.10
C GLY A 123 -12.52 -8.41 -3.23
N CYS A 124 -13.63 -7.81 -2.79
CA CYS A 124 -14.95 -8.39 -3.00
C CYS A 124 -15.24 -8.63 -4.49
N ALA A 125 -16.10 -9.61 -4.76
CA ALA A 125 -16.52 -9.92 -6.10
C ALA A 125 -17.19 -8.72 -6.77
N VAL A 126 -16.82 -8.49 -8.03
CA VAL A 126 -17.53 -7.57 -8.93
C VAL A 126 -18.78 -8.29 -9.44
N TRP A 127 -19.95 -7.69 -9.25
CA TRP A 127 -21.21 -8.23 -9.78
C TRP A 127 -21.58 -7.57 -11.10
N GLU A 128 -21.40 -6.25 -11.22
CA GLU A 128 -21.71 -5.49 -12.43
C GLU A 128 -20.62 -4.46 -12.73
N GLY A 129 -20.27 -4.29 -14.02
CA GLY A 129 -19.22 -3.39 -14.48
C GLY A 129 -17.81 -3.99 -14.36
N GLU A 130 -16.80 -3.12 -14.26
CA GLU A 130 -15.39 -3.49 -14.12
C GLU A 130 -14.73 -2.61 -13.06
N LYS A 131 -13.98 -3.24 -12.14
CA LYS A 131 -13.14 -2.53 -11.17
C LYS A 131 -11.70 -2.51 -11.67
N ILE A 132 -11.09 -1.33 -11.70
CA ILE A 132 -9.69 -1.12 -12.02
C ILE A 132 -9.02 -0.38 -10.86
N ALA A 133 -7.98 -0.94 -10.28
CA ALA A 133 -7.19 -0.34 -9.21
C ALA A 133 -5.71 -0.40 -9.55
N ALA A 134 -4.93 0.60 -9.12
CA ALA A 134 -3.47 0.56 -9.19
C ALA A 134 -2.92 0.45 -7.77
N VAL A 135 -2.03 -0.51 -7.54
CA VAL A 135 -1.46 -0.80 -6.22
C VAL A 135 0.03 -0.45 -6.25
N LEU A 136 0.50 0.17 -5.17
CA LEU A 136 1.91 0.26 -4.82
C LEU A 136 2.14 -0.46 -3.51
N TRP A 137 3.12 -1.36 -3.52
CA TRP A 137 3.67 -1.92 -2.30
C TRP A 137 4.94 -1.17 -1.90
N ILE A 138 4.93 -0.61 -0.69
CA ILE A 138 6.02 0.21 -0.17
C ILE A 138 6.89 -0.62 0.77
N ARG A 139 8.21 -0.64 0.55
CA ARG A 139 9.17 -1.39 1.38
C ARG A 139 9.52 -0.68 2.69
N ALA A 140 9.95 -1.45 3.69
CA ALA A 140 10.08 -0.99 5.08
C ALA A 140 11.35 -0.18 5.39
N ASN A 141 12.49 -0.50 4.78
CA ASN A 141 13.77 0.06 5.21
C ASN A 141 13.86 1.57 4.92
N GLY A 142 14.02 2.39 5.96
CA GLY A 142 14.16 3.84 5.80
C GLY A 142 12.85 4.61 5.76
N GLN A 143 11.72 4.00 6.15
CA GLN A 143 10.47 4.71 6.39
C GLN A 143 10.52 5.50 7.70
N ASP A 144 10.18 6.79 7.66
CA ASP A 144 10.11 7.64 8.86
C ASP A 144 9.06 7.14 9.85
N LEU A 145 7.94 6.62 9.34
CA LEU A 145 6.83 6.08 10.13
C LEU A 145 7.22 4.87 10.99
N LEU A 146 8.24 4.11 10.58
CA LEU A 146 8.76 2.98 11.36
C LEU A 146 9.78 3.41 12.43
N ARG A 147 10.28 4.65 12.37
CA ARG A 147 11.25 5.20 13.33
C ARG A 147 10.60 6.09 14.38
N SER A 148 9.42 6.61 14.09
CA SER A 148 8.75 7.62 14.90
C SER A 148 7.44 7.10 15.47
N THR A 149 7.54 6.40 16.60
CA THR A 149 6.37 5.95 17.34
C THR A 149 5.76 7.08 18.18
N ASP A 150 4.48 6.96 18.45
CA ASP A 150 3.83 7.65 19.55
C ASP A 150 4.26 7.06 20.91
N GLN A 151 3.77 7.67 21.99
CA GLN A 151 4.03 7.26 23.38
C GLN A 151 3.57 5.83 23.72
N ASN A 152 2.76 5.19 22.86
CA ASN A 152 2.27 3.82 23.03
C ASN A 152 2.96 2.82 22.09
N GLY A 153 4.02 3.24 21.38
CA GLY A 153 4.73 2.38 20.43
C GLY A 153 3.97 2.15 19.11
N ARG A 154 2.94 2.95 18.80
CA ARG A 154 2.22 2.89 17.52
C ARG A 154 2.82 3.89 16.54
N MET A 155 2.65 3.67 15.23
CA MET A 155 3.09 4.66 14.24
C MET A 155 2.34 5.98 14.45
N ASP A 156 3.05 7.12 14.43
CA ASP A 156 2.41 8.42 14.54
C ASP A 156 1.68 8.81 13.24
N ILE A 157 0.38 8.49 13.19
CA ILE A 157 -0.47 8.75 12.02
C ILE A 157 -0.53 10.24 11.64
N ARG A 158 -0.20 11.16 12.55
CA ARG A 158 -0.14 12.60 12.27
C ARG A 158 0.86 12.93 11.17
N LYS A 159 1.93 12.13 11.03
CA LYS A 159 2.90 12.27 9.94
C LYS A 159 2.30 11.97 8.57
N LEU A 160 1.23 11.17 8.49
CA LEU A 160 0.50 10.95 7.23
C LEU A 160 -0.51 12.07 6.93
N ILE A 161 -1.31 12.46 7.92
CA ILE A 161 -2.47 13.36 7.69
C ILE A 161 -2.13 14.85 7.82
N ARG A 162 -1.05 15.18 8.53
CA ARG A 162 -0.57 16.56 8.77
C ARG A 162 0.96 16.57 8.83
N PRO A 163 1.64 16.20 7.73
CA PRO A 163 3.09 16.09 7.70
C PRO A 163 3.73 17.45 8.02
N ARG A 164 4.62 17.45 9.01
CA ARG A 164 5.49 18.59 9.31
C ARG A 164 6.92 18.22 8.95
N VAL A 165 7.36 18.74 7.81
CA VAL A 165 8.67 18.42 7.20
C VAL A 165 9.85 18.73 8.13
N GLU A 166 9.69 19.70 9.03
CA GLU A 166 10.68 20.06 10.06
C GLU A 166 10.96 18.96 11.10
N TYR A 167 10.08 17.95 11.21
CA TYR A 167 10.19 16.84 12.17
C TYR A 167 10.43 15.48 11.50
N PHE A 168 10.85 15.46 10.22
CA PHE A 168 11.22 14.22 9.54
C PHE A 168 12.47 13.62 10.18
N GLY A 169 12.43 12.32 10.50
CA GLY A 169 13.51 11.62 11.18
C GLY A 169 13.55 11.83 12.71
N MET A 170 12.63 12.64 13.27
CA MET A 170 12.50 12.85 14.72
C MET A 170 11.38 11.98 15.29
N THR A 171 11.56 11.56 16.54
CA THR A 171 10.54 10.84 17.31
C THR A 171 9.56 11.83 17.95
N THR A 172 8.37 11.37 18.35
CA THR A 172 7.44 12.24 19.08
C THR A 172 7.94 12.64 20.48
N ALA A 173 8.97 11.97 20.99
CA ALA A 173 9.66 12.32 22.23
C ALA A 173 10.58 13.55 22.09
N ASP A 174 10.86 13.99 20.86
CA ASP A 174 11.67 15.17 20.55
C ASP A 174 10.83 16.46 20.42
N ASN A 175 9.50 16.36 20.61
CA ASN A 175 8.54 17.47 20.58
C ASN A 175 8.18 18.00 21.97
#